data_AF-A0A2D9REY5-F1
#
_entry.id   AF-A0A2D9REY5-F1
#
_cell.length_a   1.000
_cell.length_b   1.000
_cell.length_c   1.000
_cell.angle_alpha   90.00
_cell.angle_beta   90.00
_cell.angle_gamma   90.00
#
_symmetry.space_group_name_H-M   'P 1'
#
loop_
_entity.id
_entity.type
_entity.pdbx_description
1 polymer ?
#
loop_
_entity_poly.entity_id
_entity_poly.type
_entity_poly.pdbx_seq_one_letter_code
_entity_poly.pdbx_strand_id
1 'polypeptide(L)'
;MEQLMTTFFYTSNSIGVGHRIVPSIGDAYVITEGVTIGSTDSAAIYANLATPTVGTVSFIIEGSVFGDLYAIGLINSEATFNVDLLISSTGLVAGTENDGIFLGSYFHPGGEVGIRNHGIISAPEVAVGISAFDRFSLINTGEITGQGNAGNSTIGSSAATTIISNSGTISVGTTATAISVFGGENSEIVDSFDMHNTGVLTSPLNAIRSYFQNDHVINEGVIIGHVDLGYFESLDFERYDDILDNSGSISGDVLLGGGNDTLLGEAGEIHGLIDGGTGDDVIHSGLADDMIIGGAGADEIWGGAGNDTASYEGSADGVRVSLNRGAGWYGDAAGDTLRDIENLIGSARQDHLVGNSAANMLDGGNADDILSGLSGNDILSGGNGEDNILGGSGNDLISGDRHQDRLTGGDGEDIFAFLNILDSGPANTERDNITDFTQGQDLIDLTALGDLFFGGTAFSGSAGEIIYYHVAGGTRTVVEIDTDGDTVA
;
A
#
# COMPACT_ATOMS: atom_id res chain seq x y z
N MET A 1 -15.89 51.53 0.59
CA MET A 1 -17.21 51.16 0.04
C MET A 1 -17.26 49.66 0.16
N GLU A 2 -18.07 49.11 1.06
CA GLU A 2 -18.37 47.67 1.03
C GLU A 2 -19.04 47.40 -0.32
N GLN A 3 -18.42 46.54 -1.13
CA GLN A 3 -19.05 46.05 -2.35
C GLN A 3 -20.24 45.19 -1.91
N LEU A 4 -21.46 45.62 -2.23
CA LEU A 4 -22.66 44.82 -1.99
C LEU A 4 -22.56 43.56 -2.84
N MET A 5 -22.65 42.39 -2.20
CA MET A 5 -22.69 41.10 -2.91
C MET A 5 -23.86 41.10 -3.88
N THR A 6 -23.59 40.93 -5.18
CA THR A 6 -24.62 40.80 -6.20
C THR A 6 -24.82 39.33 -6.54
N THR A 7 -26.06 38.86 -6.52
CA THR A 7 -26.41 37.49 -6.95
C THR A 7 -26.95 37.49 -8.37
N PHE A 8 -26.31 36.76 -9.26
CA PHE A 8 -26.71 36.58 -10.66
C PHE A 8 -27.40 35.23 -10.86
N PHE A 9 -28.60 35.23 -11.43
CA PHE A 9 -29.35 34.01 -11.74
C PHE A 9 -29.34 33.74 -13.25
N TYR A 10 -28.89 32.56 -13.65
CA TYR A 10 -28.90 32.09 -15.04
C TYR A 10 -30.07 31.13 -15.22
N THR A 11 -31.09 31.58 -15.95
CA THR A 11 -32.36 30.85 -16.15
C THR A 11 -32.58 30.41 -17.60
N SER A 12 -31.54 30.48 -18.45
CA SER A 12 -31.60 30.11 -19.86
C SER A 12 -30.26 29.61 -20.36
N ASN A 13 -30.27 28.64 -21.28
CA ASN A 13 -29.06 28.05 -21.83
C ASN A 13 -28.16 29.07 -22.54
N SER A 14 -26.85 28.92 -22.38
CA SER A 14 -25.82 29.69 -23.06
C SER A 14 -24.68 28.77 -23.45
N ILE A 15 -24.70 28.27 -24.70
CA ILE A 15 -23.75 27.28 -25.21
C ILE A 15 -23.15 27.77 -26.53
N GLY A 16 -21.83 27.76 -26.64
CA GLY A 16 -21.12 27.94 -27.90
C GLY A 16 -19.74 28.57 -27.75
N VAL A 17 -19.07 28.78 -28.88
CA VAL A 17 -17.75 29.44 -28.97
C VAL A 17 -17.81 30.83 -28.32
N GLY A 18 -16.92 31.10 -27.36
CA GLY A 18 -16.81 32.37 -26.64
C GLY A 18 -17.89 32.65 -25.59
N HIS A 19 -18.83 31.73 -25.36
CA HIS A 19 -19.82 31.86 -24.29
C HIS A 19 -19.17 31.56 -22.92
N ARG A 20 -19.07 32.58 -22.06
CA ARG A 20 -18.42 32.46 -20.76
C ARG A 20 -19.07 33.38 -19.71
N ILE A 21 -19.17 32.87 -18.48
CA ILE A 21 -19.37 33.68 -17.28
C ILE A 21 -18.01 34.20 -16.81
N VAL A 22 -17.88 35.51 -16.66
CA VAL A 22 -16.67 36.16 -16.10
C VAL A 22 -17.02 36.64 -14.69
N PRO A 23 -16.71 35.84 -13.66
CA PRO A 23 -17.06 36.18 -12.29
C PRO A 23 -16.22 37.33 -11.73
N SER A 24 -16.74 37.98 -10.70
CA SER A 24 -16.09 39.06 -9.95
C SER A 24 -16.06 38.75 -8.46
N ILE A 25 -15.03 39.21 -7.77
CA ILE A 25 -14.89 39.06 -6.32
C ILE A 25 -16.07 39.75 -5.61
N GLY A 26 -16.66 39.04 -4.65
CA GLY A 26 -17.78 39.50 -3.84
C GLY A 26 -19.16 39.13 -4.39
N ASP A 27 -19.24 38.54 -5.59
CA ASP A 27 -20.50 38.17 -6.23
C ASP A 27 -20.82 36.67 -6.12
N ALA A 28 -22.10 36.35 -6.31
CA ALA A 28 -22.61 34.98 -6.31
C ALA A 28 -23.32 34.65 -7.64
N TYR A 29 -23.11 33.44 -8.16
CA TYR A 29 -23.65 33.02 -9.47
C TYR A 29 -24.45 31.72 -9.29
N VAL A 30 -25.72 31.73 -9.73
CA VAL A 30 -26.64 30.60 -9.62
C VAL A 30 -27.02 30.10 -11.01
N ILE A 31 -26.64 28.88 -11.35
CA ILE A 31 -27.02 28.19 -12.59
C ILE A 31 -28.20 27.30 -12.23
N THR A 32 -29.42 27.71 -12.58
CA THR A 32 -30.63 27.04 -12.12
C THR A 32 -30.82 25.67 -12.76
N GLU A 33 -31.59 24.80 -12.12
CA GLU A 33 -31.92 23.47 -12.63
C GLU A 33 -32.40 23.51 -14.11
N GLY A 34 -31.90 22.57 -14.91
CA GLY A 34 -32.23 22.46 -16.34
C GLY A 34 -31.56 23.48 -17.26
N VAL A 35 -30.75 24.41 -16.72
CA VAL A 35 -29.96 25.35 -17.51
C VAL A 35 -28.58 24.79 -17.81
N THR A 36 -28.14 24.94 -19.06
CA THR A 36 -26.80 24.56 -19.49
C THR A 36 -25.98 25.79 -19.87
N ILE A 37 -24.84 25.97 -19.21
CA ILE A 37 -23.80 26.94 -19.57
C ILE A 37 -22.63 26.17 -20.17
N GLY A 38 -22.22 26.50 -21.39
CA GLY A 38 -21.21 25.75 -22.12
C GLY A 38 -20.30 26.61 -22.99
N SER A 39 -19.00 26.35 -22.96
CA SER A 39 -18.03 26.86 -23.95
C SER A 39 -17.46 25.69 -24.73
N THR A 40 -17.36 25.83 -26.06
CA THR A 40 -16.81 24.80 -26.97
C THR A 40 -15.48 25.24 -27.59
N ASP A 41 -14.74 26.07 -26.87
CA ASP A 41 -13.44 26.61 -27.28
C ASP A 41 -12.55 27.04 -26.10
N SER A 42 -13.09 27.05 -24.88
CA SER A 42 -12.42 27.51 -23.67
C SER A 42 -13.21 27.04 -22.44
N ALA A 43 -13.22 27.85 -21.39
CA ALA A 43 -13.93 27.59 -20.16
C ALA A 43 -15.31 28.25 -20.08
N ALA A 44 -16.31 27.53 -19.55
CA ALA A 44 -17.66 28.08 -19.39
C ALA A 44 -17.75 29.14 -18.29
N ILE A 45 -16.97 28.97 -17.21
CA ILE A 45 -16.80 29.97 -16.17
C ILE A 45 -15.31 30.24 -16.05
N TYR A 46 -14.87 31.47 -16.32
CA TYR A 46 -13.46 31.82 -16.17
C TYR A 46 -13.20 33.28 -15.86
N ALA A 47 -12.27 33.50 -14.93
CA ALA A 47 -11.71 34.81 -14.65
C ALA A 47 -10.23 34.70 -14.24
N ASN A 48 -9.42 35.64 -14.73
CA ASN A 48 -8.23 36.08 -14.02
C ASN A 48 -8.64 37.28 -13.16
N LEU A 49 -8.76 37.06 -11.85
CA LEU A 49 -9.37 38.03 -10.95
C LEU A 49 -8.50 39.28 -10.73
N ALA A 50 -7.18 39.21 -10.99
CA ALA A 50 -6.19 40.31 -11.07
C ALA A 50 -6.57 41.61 -10.34
N THR A 51 -6.94 41.49 -9.06
CA THR A 51 -7.36 42.62 -8.23
C THR A 51 -6.75 42.46 -6.85
N PRO A 52 -6.36 43.56 -6.18
CA PRO A 52 -5.74 43.53 -4.85
C PRO A 52 -6.76 43.27 -3.72
N THR A 53 -8.01 42.95 -4.06
CA THR A 53 -9.12 42.86 -3.12
C THR A 53 -9.33 41.42 -2.69
N VAL A 54 -9.17 41.14 -1.40
CA VAL A 54 -9.53 39.84 -0.81
C VAL A 54 -11.05 39.75 -0.71
N GLY A 55 -11.61 38.65 -1.19
CA GLY A 55 -13.04 38.36 -1.06
C GLY A 55 -13.41 37.01 -1.65
N THR A 56 -14.68 36.65 -1.53
CA THR A 56 -15.20 35.36 -1.96
C THR A 56 -15.93 35.47 -3.29
N VAL A 57 -15.72 34.49 -4.17
CA VAL A 57 -16.58 34.24 -5.32
C VAL A 57 -17.42 33.00 -5.01
N SER A 58 -18.74 33.10 -5.14
CA SER A 58 -19.65 32.00 -4.79
C SER A 58 -20.42 31.46 -6.00
N PHE A 59 -20.59 30.13 -6.06
CA PHE A 59 -21.35 29.47 -7.11
C PHE A 59 -22.34 28.46 -6.53
N ILE A 60 -23.54 28.44 -7.11
CA ILE A 60 -24.53 27.37 -6.90
C ILE A 60 -24.88 26.79 -8.27
N ILE A 61 -24.49 25.53 -8.49
CA ILE A 61 -24.72 24.80 -9.73
C ILE A 61 -25.84 23.79 -9.52
N GLU A 62 -27.05 24.13 -9.97
CA GLU A 62 -28.20 23.21 -10.02
C GLU A 62 -28.43 22.64 -11.42
N GLY A 63 -27.95 23.35 -12.45
CA GLY A 63 -27.95 22.92 -13.85
C GLY A 63 -26.63 22.27 -14.28
N SER A 64 -26.21 22.52 -15.51
CA SER A 64 -24.99 21.93 -16.07
C SER A 64 -24.00 22.99 -16.57
N VAL A 65 -22.72 22.79 -16.27
CA VAL A 65 -21.61 23.63 -16.71
C VAL A 65 -20.59 22.76 -17.47
N PHE A 66 -20.29 23.12 -18.72
CA PHE A 66 -19.34 22.38 -19.56
C PHE A 66 -18.30 23.29 -20.22
N GLY A 67 -17.05 22.88 -20.26
CA GLY A 67 -16.04 23.60 -21.03
C GLY A 67 -14.95 22.69 -21.57
N ASP A 68 -14.49 22.98 -22.78
CA ASP A 68 -13.42 22.22 -23.45
C ASP A 68 -12.12 22.28 -22.65
N LEU A 69 -11.70 23.49 -22.23
CA LEU A 69 -10.48 23.64 -21.43
C LEU A 69 -10.73 23.47 -19.93
N TYR A 70 -11.75 24.12 -19.39
CA TYR A 70 -12.19 24.00 -17.99
C TYR A 70 -13.71 24.13 -17.94
N ALA A 71 -14.43 23.35 -17.16
CA ALA A 71 -15.82 23.75 -16.86
C ALA A 71 -15.82 25.04 -16.02
N ILE A 72 -14.97 25.09 -15.00
CA ILE A 72 -14.74 26.26 -14.13
C ILE A 72 -13.23 26.47 -13.97
N GLY A 73 -12.71 27.62 -14.40
CA GLY A 73 -11.30 27.98 -14.27
C GLY A 73 -11.13 29.35 -13.62
N LEU A 74 -10.70 29.42 -12.36
CA LEU A 74 -10.45 30.69 -11.67
C LEU A 74 -8.98 30.80 -11.28
N ILE A 75 -8.36 31.87 -11.73
CA ILE A 75 -6.96 32.15 -11.39
C ILE A 75 -6.84 33.56 -10.82
N ASN A 76 -5.90 33.75 -9.91
CA ASN A 76 -5.44 35.06 -9.50
C ASN A 76 -3.92 35.16 -9.64
N SER A 77 -3.46 36.35 -10.00
CA SER A 77 -2.05 36.68 -10.22
C SER A 77 -1.58 37.90 -9.42
N GLU A 78 -2.47 38.55 -8.65
CA GLU A 78 -2.16 39.78 -7.91
C GLU A 78 -2.52 39.74 -6.41
N ALA A 79 -3.43 38.85 -5.96
CA ALA A 79 -3.81 38.71 -4.55
C ALA A 79 -4.43 37.34 -4.23
N THR A 80 -4.70 37.08 -2.95
CA THR A 80 -5.46 35.92 -2.47
C THR A 80 -6.97 36.12 -2.65
N PHE A 81 -7.71 35.04 -2.88
CA PHE A 81 -9.17 35.04 -3.01
C PHE A 81 -9.77 33.76 -2.43
N ASN A 82 -11.05 33.81 -2.11
CA ASN A 82 -11.79 32.65 -1.61
C ASN A 82 -12.80 32.16 -2.65
N VAL A 83 -13.07 30.86 -2.65
CA VAL A 83 -14.09 30.23 -3.51
C VAL A 83 -15.03 29.40 -2.65
N ASP A 84 -16.34 29.60 -2.84
CA ASP A 84 -17.38 28.73 -2.26
C ASP A 84 -18.23 28.18 -3.40
N LEU A 85 -18.11 26.88 -3.66
CA LEU A 85 -18.78 26.20 -4.76
C LEU A 85 -19.71 25.11 -4.21
N LEU A 86 -21.01 25.24 -4.49
CA LEU A 86 -22.01 24.22 -4.22
C LEU A 86 -22.50 23.63 -5.56
N ILE A 87 -22.35 22.32 -5.72
CA ILE A 87 -22.94 21.55 -6.82
C ILE A 87 -24.09 20.73 -6.22
N SER A 88 -25.32 21.03 -6.62
CA SER A 88 -26.50 20.34 -6.10
C SER A 88 -26.57 18.90 -6.63
N SER A 89 -27.51 18.09 -6.13
CA SER A 89 -27.73 16.72 -6.62
C SER A 89 -28.16 16.63 -8.08
N THR A 90 -28.64 17.71 -8.68
CA THR A 90 -28.94 17.80 -10.12
C THR A 90 -27.82 18.50 -10.90
N GLY A 91 -26.85 19.06 -10.18
CA GLY A 91 -25.73 19.79 -10.72
C GLY A 91 -24.75 18.89 -11.46
N LEU A 92 -24.27 19.37 -12.60
CA LEU A 92 -23.21 18.72 -13.37
C LEU A 92 -22.14 19.74 -13.72
N VAL A 93 -20.89 19.45 -13.39
CA VAL A 93 -19.72 20.21 -13.81
C VAL A 93 -18.82 19.25 -14.58
N ALA A 94 -18.64 19.48 -15.88
CA ALA A 94 -17.86 18.55 -16.70
C ALA A 94 -16.90 19.22 -17.67
N GLY A 95 -15.63 18.86 -17.58
CA GLY A 95 -14.63 19.14 -18.61
C GLY A 95 -14.88 18.25 -19.83
N THR A 96 -14.69 18.78 -21.04
CA THR A 96 -14.89 18.01 -22.29
C THR A 96 -13.60 17.61 -22.98
N GLU A 97 -12.50 18.34 -22.78
CA GLU A 97 -11.17 17.95 -23.29
C GLU A 97 -10.10 17.87 -22.21
N ASN A 98 -10.20 18.69 -21.15
CA ASN A 98 -9.18 18.77 -20.10
C ASN A 98 -9.78 18.66 -18.68
N ASP A 99 -9.66 19.70 -17.84
CA ASP A 99 -10.05 19.63 -16.43
C ASP A 99 -11.51 20.03 -16.19
N GLY A 100 -12.10 19.53 -15.11
CA GLY A 100 -13.43 19.93 -14.66
C GLY A 100 -13.37 21.30 -13.99
N ILE A 101 -12.73 21.33 -12.82
CA ILE A 101 -12.54 22.53 -12.01
C ILE A 101 -11.05 22.76 -11.83
N PHE A 102 -10.59 23.96 -12.17
CA PHE A 102 -9.23 24.41 -11.90
C PHE A 102 -9.25 25.74 -11.14
N LEU A 103 -8.65 25.75 -9.94
CA LEU A 103 -8.55 26.94 -9.10
C LEU A 103 -7.08 27.16 -8.73
N GLY A 104 -6.53 28.34 -9.02
CA GLY A 104 -5.12 28.66 -8.75
C GLY A 104 -4.88 30.08 -8.22
N SER A 105 -4.05 30.21 -7.18
CA SER A 105 -3.57 31.51 -6.68
C SER A 105 -2.07 31.65 -6.92
N TYR A 106 -1.68 31.91 -8.17
CA TYR A 106 -0.27 31.98 -8.56
C TYR A 106 0.41 33.22 -7.98
N PHE A 107 1.65 33.07 -7.50
CA PHE A 107 2.56 34.12 -6.98
C PHE A 107 2.18 34.76 -5.63
N HIS A 108 0.97 34.55 -5.14
CA HIS A 108 0.51 34.97 -3.81
C HIS A 108 -0.29 33.84 -3.14
N PRO A 109 0.41 32.87 -2.54
CA PRO A 109 -0.25 31.80 -1.80
C PRO A 109 -1.15 32.36 -0.71
N GLY A 110 -2.37 31.83 -0.67
CA GLY A 110 -3.31 32.00 0.42
C GLY A 110 -4.79 32.04 0.01
N GLY A 111 -5.68 32.21 0.99
CA GLY A 111 -7.13 32.12 0.80
C GLY A 111 -7.67 30.69 0.86
N GLU A 112 -9.00 30.56 0.81
CA GLU A 112 -9.71 29.31 1.09
C GLU A 112 -10.62 28.89 -0.06
N VAL A 113 -10.56 27.60 -0.40
CA VAL A 113 -11.49 26.95 -1.34
C VAL A 113 -12.37 25.98 -0.59
N GLY A 114 -13.69 26.17 -0.68
CA GLY A 114 -14.71 25.23 -0.24
C GLY A 114 -15.51 24.69 -1.41
N ILE A 115 -15.52 23.37 -1.60
CA ILE A 115 -16.36 22.68 -2.58
C ILE A 115 -17.31 21.72 -1.85
N ARG A 116 -18.61 21.84 -2.12
CA ARG A 116 -19.63 20.88 -1.68
C ARG A 116 -20.25 20.25 -2.92
N ASN A 117 -19.92 18.98 -3.18
CA ASN A 117 -20.45 18.23 -4.30
C ASN A 117 -21.52 17.23 -3.84
N HIS A 118 -22.75 17.45 -4.30
CA HIS A 118 -23.84 16.48 -4.20
C HIS A 118 -24.23 15.88 -5.55
N GLY A 119 -23.69 16.43 -6.64
CA GLY A 119 -24.01 16.06 -8.02
C GLY A 119 -22.87 15.30 -8.68
N ILE A 120 -22.53 15.70 -9.90
CA ILE A 120 -21.46 15.05 -10.68
C ILE A 120 -20.39 16.07 -11.06
N ILE A 121 -19.14 15.74 -10.76
CA ILE A 121 -17.95 16.37 -11.34
C ILE A 121 -17.27 15.33 -12.22
N SER A 122 -17.03 15.64 -13.50
CA SER A 122 -16.37 14.70 -14.40
C SER A 122 -15.38 15.39 -15.33
N ALA A 123 -14.23 14.79 -15.59
CA ALA A 123 -13.24 15.34 -16.49
C ALA A 123 -12.41 14.26 -17.19
N PRO A 124 -11.99 14.48 -18.45
CA PRO A 124 -10.96 13.67 -19.11
C PRO A 124 -9.60 13.70 -18.38
N GLU A 125 -9.22 14.84 -17.79
CA GLU A 125 -7.97 14.94 -17.03
C GLU A 125 -8.25 15.02 -15.52
N VAL A 126 -8.09 16.19 -14.91
CA VAL A 126 -8.29 16.41 -13.48
C VAL A 126 -9.72 16.90 -13.24
N ALA A 127 -10.48 16.18 -12.40
CA ALA A 127 -11.83 16.61 -12.06
C ALA A 127 -11.81 17.86 -11.17
N VAL A 128 -10.90 17.89 -10.20
CA VAL A 128 -10.70 19.04 -9.29
C VAL A 128 -9.20 19.28 -9.08
N GLY A 129 -8.69 20.38 -9.63
CA GLY A 129 -7.31 20.83 -9.45
C GLY A 129 -7.23 22.12 -8.64
N ILE A 130 -6.54 22.08 -7.50
CA ILE A 130 -6.33 23.21 -6.59
C ILE A 130 -4.84 23.51 -6.47
N SER A 131 -4.46 24.77 -6.68
CA SER A 131 -3.05 25.19 -6.65
C SER A 131 -2.83 26.44 -5.82
N ALA A 132 -1.90 26.36 -4.86
CA ALA A 132 -1.37 27.46 -4.06
C ALA A 132 -2.39 28.23 -3.19
N PHE A 133 -3.26 27.50 -2.48
CA PHE A 133 -4.17 28.05 -1.46
C PHE A 133 -3.70 27.71 -0.04
N ASP A 134 -4.16 28.48 0.97
CA ASP A 134 -3.91 28.11 2.38
C ASP A 134 -4.72 26.87 2.75
N ARG A 135 -5.96 26.79 2.26
CA ARG A 135 -6.89 25.74 2.63
C ARG A 135 -7.77 25.31 1.47
N PHE A 136 -7.86 24.00 1.27
CA PHE A 136 -8.84 23.35 0.41
C PHE A 136 -9.73 22.44 1.27
N SER A 137 -11.04 22.60 1.16
CA SER A 137 -12.02 21.70 1.76
C SER A 137 -13.00 21.18 0.72
N LEU A 138 -13.16 19.86 0.67
CA LEU A 138 -14.12 19.17 -0.17
C LEU A 138 -15.07 18.32 0.69
N ILE A 139 -16.37 18.50 0.47
CA ILE A 139 -17.40 17.56 0.93
C ILE A 139 -18.02 16.92 -0.31
N ASN A 140 -17.79 15.63 -0.50
CA ASN A 140 -18.34 14.85 -1.61
C ASN A 140 -19.37 13.85 -1.11
N THR A 141 -20.63 14.03 -1.51
CA THR A 141 -21.69 13.00 -1.38
C THR A 141 -22.19 12.53 -2.75
N GLY A 142 -21.64 13.10 -3.82
CA GLY A 142 -21.99 12.80 -5.21
C GLY A 142 -20.94 11.93 -5.87
N GLU A 143 -20.72 12.18 -7.17
CA GLU A 143 -19.74 11.47 -7.99
C GLU A 143 -18.65 12.44 -8.47
N ILE A 144 -17.39 12.03 -8.33
CA ILE A 144 -16.23 12.71 -8.91
C ILE A 144 -15.45 11.70 -9.74
N THR A 145 -15.36 11.94 -11.05
CA THR A 145 -14.65 11.06 -11.98
C THR A 145 -13.59 11.80 -12.79
N GLY A 146 -12.37 11.30 -12.76
CA GLY A 146 -11.31 11.69 -13.68
C GLY A 146 -11.00 10.53 -14.62
N GLN A 147 -10.52 10.78 -15.83
CA GLN A 147 -9.87 9.72 -16.61
C GLN A 147 -8.36 9.72 -16.36
N GLY A 148 -7.75 10.88 -16.07
CA GLY A 148 -6.35 11.04 -15.67
C GLY A 148 -5.36 10.66 -16.77
N ASN A 149 -4.41 11.54 -17.09
CA ASN A 149 -3.21 11.12 -17.83
C ASN A 149 -2.17 10.57 -16.83
N ALA A 150 -1.22 9.73 -17.28
CA ALA A 150 -0.17 9.19 -16.41
C ALA A 150 0.59 10.34 -15.69
N GLY A 151 0.54 10.35 -14.36
CA GLY A 151 1.12 11.40 -13.51
C GLY A 151 0.12 12.42 -12.96
N ASN A 152 -1.12 12.45 -13.44
CA ASN A 152 -2.20 13.29 -12.90
C ASN A 152 -3.08 12.51 -11.91
N SER A 153 -3.91 13.23 -11.15
CA SER A 153 -4.91 12.67 -10.24
C SER A 153 -6.33 13.14 -10.58
N THR A 154 -7.36 12.40 -10.15
CA THR A 154 -8.76 12.88 -10.27
C THR A 154 -8.98 14.14 -9.43
N ILE A 155 -8.43 14.15 -8.22
CA ILE A 155 -8.36 15.32 -7.34
C ILE A 155 -6.89 15.60 -7.06
N GLY A 156 -6.42 16.80 -7.39
CA GLY A 156 -5.06 17.26 -7.14
C GLY A 156 -5.08 18.53 -6.30
N SER A 157 -4.32 18.56 -5.21
CA SER A 157 -4.22 19.74 -4.35
C SER A 157 -2.77 20.03 -3.98
N SER A 158 -2.34 21.28 -4.16
CA SER A 158 -1.11 21.82 -3.57
C SER A 158 -1.41 22.90 -2.52
N ALA A 159 -2.59 22.84 -1.91
CA ALA A 159 -2.95 23.72 -0.80
C ALA A 159 -2.26 23.24 0.49
N ALA A 160 -1.88 24.18 1.36
CA ALA A 160 -1.16 23.87 2.59
C ALA A 160 -1.97 22.95 3.51
N THR A 161 -3.26 23.24 3.70
CA THR A 161 -4.20 22.33 4.39
C THR A 161 -5.22 21.79 3.40
N THR A 162 -5.28 20.47 3.22
CA THR A 162 -6.29 19.79 2.41
C THR A 162 -7.20 18.94 3.29
N ILE A 163 -8.52 19.17 3.22
CA ILE A 163 -9.51 18.43 4.02
C ILE A 163 -10.57 17.84 3.11
N ILE A 164 -10.68 16.51 3.08
CA ILE A 164 -11.63 15.81 2.21
C ILE A 164 -12.57 14.95 3.06
N SER A 165 -13.88 15.20 2.95
CA SER A 165 -14.92 14.30 3.46
C SER A 165 -15.64 13.66 2.29
N ASN A 166 -15.54 12.33 2.16
CA ASN A 166 -16.17 11.57 1.09
C ASN A 166 -17.19 10.58 1.67
N SER A 167 -18.45 10.73 1.28
CA SER A 167 -19.51 9.72 1.46
C SER A 167 -20.14 9.31 0.12
N GLY A 168 -19.56 9.79 -0.99
CA GLY A 168 -19.97 9.48 -2.36
C GLY A 168 -18.95 8.59 -3.05
N THR A 169 -18.80 8.76 -4.35
CA THR A 169 -17.81 8.04 -5.16
C THR A 169 -16.76 8.99 -5.70
N ILE A 170 -15.50 8.62 -5.54
CA ILE A 170 -14.35 9.23 -6.22
C ILE A 170 -13.66 8.12 -7.00
N SER A 171 -13.60 8.22 -8.31
CA SER A 171 -12.98 7.17 -9.12
C SER A 171 -12.15 7.73 -10.27
N VAL A 172 -11.22 6.89 -10.75
CA VAL A 172 -10.37 7.20 -11.89
C VAL A 172 -10.41 6.07 -12.92
N GLY A 173 -10.51 6.45 -14.20
CA GLY A 173 -10.69 5.50 -15.30
C GLY A 173 -9.40 4.81 -15.79
N THR A 174 -8.22 5.37 -15.54
CA THR A 174 -6.94 4.88 -16.06
C THR A 174 -5.87 4.76 -14.95
N THR A 175 -4.59 4.63 -15.31
CA THR A 175 -3.41 4.49 -14.43
C THR A 175 -3.06 5.78 -13.66
N ALA A 176 -4.05 6.50 -13.15
CA ALA A 176 -3.88 7.75 -12.42
C ALA A 176 -4.24 7.56 -10.94
N THR A 177 -3.84 8.52 -10.11
CA THR A 177 -4.16 8.49 -8.67
C THR A 177 -5.55 9.07 -8.45
N ALA A 178 -6.37 8.54 -7.53
CA ALA A 178 -7.68 9.15 -7.29
C ALA A 178 -7.54 10.51 -6.56
N ILE A 179 -6.79 10.55 -5.46
CA ILE A 179 -6.47 11.78 -4.71
C ILE A 179 -4.95 11.91 -4.59
N SER A 180 -4.42 13.05 -5.05
CA SER A 180 -3.01 13.40 -4.84
C SER A 180 -2.92 14.74 -4.12
N VAL A 181 -2.19 14.76 -3.01
CA VAL A 181 -1.89 15.99 -2.26
C VAL A 181 -0.39 16.22 -2.30
N PHE A 182 0.00 17.44 -2.66
CA PHE A 182 1.40 17.86 -2.79
C PHE A 182 1.70 18.85 -1.67
N GLY A 183 2.84 18.68 -0.99
CA GLY A 183 3.40 19.72 -0.13
C GLY A 183 3.46 21.06 -0.86
N GLY A 184 3.00 22.12 -0.21
CA GLY A 184 2.99 23.46 -0.76
C GLY A 184 4.42 23.94 -1.02
N GLU A 185 4.61 24.80 -2.04
CA GLU A 185 5.91 25.44 -2.30
C GLU A 185 6.33 26.44 -1.20
N ASN A 186 5.56 26.54 -0.12
CA ASN A 186 5.67 27.54 0.93
C ASN A 186 6.12 26.95 2.26
N SER A 187 7.40 27.09 2.57
CA SER A 187 8.06 26.56 3.77
C SER A 187 7.67 27.21 5.12
N GLU A 188 6.51 27.88 5.23
CA GLU A 188 6.11 28.63 6.44
C GLU A 188 4.88 28.06 7.17
N ILE A 189 4.16 27.10 6.58
CA ILE A 189 3.03 26.40 7.19
C ILE A 189 3.38 24.91 7.25
N VAL A 190 3.05 24.24 8.36
CA VAL A 190 3.08 22.77 8.41
C VAL A 190 1.91 22.31 7.56
N ASP A 191 2.22 21.71 6.42
CA ASP A 191 1.20 21.19 5.52
C ASP A 191 0.51 19.97 6.14
N SER A 192 -0.80 19.83 5.90
CA SER A 192 -1.58 18.72 6.47
C SER A 192 -2.67 18.25 5.51
N PHE A 193 -2.87 16.93 5.49
CA PHE A 193 -3.94 16.29 4.75
C PHE A 193 -4.84 15.50 5.70
N ASP A 194 -6.06 15.99 5.89
CA ASP A 194 -7.09 15.28 6.65
C ASP A 194 -8.13 14.68 5.69
N MET A 195 -8.43 13.41 5.86
CA MET A 195 -9.45 12.73 5.07
C MET A 195 -10.38 11.90 5.94
N HIS A 196 -11.67 11.93 5.63
CA HIS A 196 -12.64 10.99 6.17
C HIS A 196 -13.47 10.38 5.02
N ASN A 197 -13.29 9.09 4.79
CA ASN A 197 -14.01 8.30 3.80
C ASN A 197 -15.02 7.34 4.44
N THR A 198 -16.28 7.52 4.10
CA THR A 198 -17.39 6.57 4.33
C THR A 198 -17.96 6.05 3.00
N GLY A 199 -17.45 6.57 1.88
CA GLY A 199 -17.89 6.25 0.53
C GLY A 199 -16.96 5.27 -0.17
N VAL A 200 -16.83 5.45 -1.48
CA VAL A 200 -15.96 4.61 -2.33
C VAL A 200 -14.88 5.45 -3.00
N LEU A 201 -13.63 4.99 -2.88
CA LEU A 201 -12.49 5.46 -3.65
C LEU A 201 -12.01 4.32 -4.54
N THR A 202 -11.73 4.62 -5.81
CA THR A 202 -11.26 3.59 -6.74
C THR A 202 -10.19 4.13 -7.67
N SER A 203 -9.03 3.50 -7.65
CA SER A 203 -7.93 3.65 -8.60
C SER A 203 -7.28 2.30 -8.89
N PRO A 204 -6.85 2.04 -10.14
CA PRO A 204 -6.02 0.88 -10.45
C PRO A 204 -4.56 1.04 -10.02
N LEU A 205 -4.17 2.21 -9.50
CA LEU A 205 -2.87 2.47 -8.86
C LEU A 205 -3.13 2.94 -7.43
N ASN A 206 -2.86 4.22 -7.13
CA ASN A 206 -3.00 4.80 -5.81
C ASN A 206 -4.39 5.42 -5.68
N ALA A 207 -5.16 4.98 -4.70
CA ALA A 207 -6.38 5.68 -4.32
C ALA A 207 -6.03 7.01 -3.63
N ILE A 208 -5.01 6.99 -2.77
CA ILE A 208 -4.50 8.15 -2.06
C ILE A 208 -2.98 8.17 -2.25
N ARG A 209 -2.45 9.35 -2.59
CA ARG A 209 -1.02 9.63 -2.55
C ARG A 209 -0.75 11.00 -1.93
N SER A 210 0.01 11.05 -0.85
CA SER A 210 0.56 12.27 -0.26
C SER A 210 2.08 12.29 -0.41
N TYR A 211 2.71 13.46 -0.28
CA TYR A 211 4.12 13.62 -0.65
C TYR A 211 5.01 14.13 0.50
N PHE A 212 4.53 14.99 1.40
CA PHE A 212 5.36 15.66 2.44
C PHE A 212 4.48 16.36 3.50
N GLN A 213 3.61 15.65 4.21
CA GLN A 213 2.65 16.26 5.16
C GLN A 213 2.42 15.34 6.35
N ASN A 214 1.92 15.87 7.47
CA ASN A 214 1.31 14.97 8.46
C ASN A 214 -0.11 14.65 7.99
N ASP A 215 -0.31 13.41 7.61
CA ASP A 215 -1.56 12.90 7.08
C ASP A 215 -2.40 12.29 8.20
N HIS A 216 -3.72 12.50 8.12
CA HIS A 216 -4.68 11.83 8.96
C HIS A 216 -5.86 11.36 8.11
N VAL A 217 -5.87 10.06 7.82
CA VAL A 217 -6.86 9.41 6.98
C VAL A 217 -7.72 8.49 7.84
N ILE A 218 -9.03 8.75 7.85
CA ILE A 218 -10.03 7.86 8.43
C ILE A 218 -10.80 7.18 7.30
N ASN A 219 -10.80 5.86 7.25
CA ASN A 219 -11.55 5.05 6.31
C ASN A 219 -12.54 4.13 7.03
N GLU A 220 -13.83 4.44 6.92
CA GLU A 220 -14.94 3.55 7.28
C GLU A 220 -15.63 2.97 6.02
N GLY A 221 -15.17 3.37 4.83
CA GLY A 221 -15.74 3.02 3.53
C GLY A 221 -14.94 1.96 2.78
N VAL A 222 -14.91 2.09 1.46
CA VAL A 222 -14.16 1.19 0.56
C VAL A 222 -13.10 1.99 -0.20
N ILE A 223 -11.86 1.49 -0.15
CA ILE A 223 -10.74 1.96 -0.95
C ILE A 223 -10.25 0.81 -1.83
N ILE A 224 -10.22 1.03 -3.14
CA ILE A 224 -9.61 0.12 -4.11
C ILE A 224 -8.45 0.87 -4.75
N GLY A 225 -7.24 0.31 -4.62
CA GLY A 225 -5.97 0.95 -4.93
C GLY A 225 -5.14 1.22 -3.67
N HIS A 226 -3.85 1.50 -3.87
CA HIS A 226 -2.89 1.74 -2.80
C HIS A 226 -3.19 3.01 -2.01
N VAL A 227 -2.84 3.02 -0.73
CA VAL A 227 -2.79 4.20 0.14
C VAL A 227 -1.31 4.47 0.42
N ASP A 228 -0.78 5.53 -0.15
CA ASP A 228 0.65 5.90 -0.07
C ASP A 228 0.75 7.28 0.58
N LEU A 229 1.03 7.32 1.89
CA LEU A 229 1.07 8.57 2.67
C LEU A 229 2.48 9.18 2.63
N GLY A 230 3.53 8.36 2.69
CA GLY A 230 4.91 8.83 2.69
C GLY A 230 5.65 8.82 1.35
N TYR A 231 4.98 9.11 0.23
CA TYR A 231 5.63 9.08 -1.08
C TYR A 231 6.74 10.16 -1.18
N PHE A 232 8.00 9.71 -1.26
CA PHE A 232 9.24 10.51 -1.22
C PHE A 232 9.75 10.95 0.17
N GLU A 233 9.22 10.40 1.25
CA GLU A 233 9.66 10.75 2.62
C GLU A 233 10.94 10.02 3.08
N SER A 234 11.59 9.28 2.18
CA SER A 234 12.69 8.36 2.50
C SER A 234 14.08 8.98 2.78
N LEU A 235 14.20 10.31 2.97
CA LEU A 235 15.51 10.98 3.07
C LEU A 235 15.60 12.04 4.19
N ASP A 236 15.95 11.59 5.40
CA ASP A 236 16.75 12.25 6.45
C ASP A 236 16.42 13.69 6.94
N PHE A 237 15.37 14.37 6.44
CA PHE A 237 15.17 15.79 6.77
C PHE A 237 13.75 16.23 7.15
N GLU A 238 12.70 15.46 6.88
CA GLU A 238 11.35 15.71 7.40
C GLU A 238 10.71 14.32 7.61
N ARG A 239 10.45 13.92 8.85
CA ARG A 239 9.70 12.70 9.19
C ARG A 239 8.34 13.16 9.67
N TYR A 240 7.29 12.81 8.93
CA TYR A 240 5.94 13.20 9.27
C TYR A 240 5.25 12.01 9.92
N ASP A 241 4.58 12.24 11.04
CA ASP A 241 3.92 11.16 11.76
C ASP A 241 2.49 11.05 11.20
N ASP A 242 2.26 10.02 10.39
CA ASP A 242 1.00 9.79 9.71
C ASP A 242 0.07 8.90 10.51
N ILE A 243 -1.23 9.12 10.35
CA ILE A 243 -2.27 8.34 11.01
C ILE A 243 -3.28 7.82 9.99
N LEU A 244 -3.40 6.50 9.90
CA LEU A 244 -4.45 5.81 9.15
C LEU A 244 -5.36 5.03 10.12
N ASP A 245 -6.60 5.49 10.31
CA ASP A 245 -7.66 4.76 11.02
C ASP A 245 -8.54 4.04 9.99
N ASN A 246 -8.44 2.72 9.92
CA ASN A 246 -9.18 1.90 8.98
C ASN A 246 -10.16 0.97 9.71
N SER A 247 -11.45 1.32 9.67
CA SER A 247 -12.55 0.44 10.05
C SER A 247 -13.34 -0.07 8.83
N GLY A 248 -12.89 0.26 7.62
CA GLY A 248 -13.48 -0.10 6.34
C GLY A 248 -12.71 -1.21 5.63
N SER A 249 -12.68 -1.16 4.29
CA SER A 249 -11.87 -2.08 3.47
C SER A 249 -10.91 -1.31 2.59
N ILE A 250 -9.66 -1.75 2.57
CA ILE A 250 -8.61 -1.32 1.63
C ILE A 250 -8.20 -2.53 0.81
N SER A 251 -8.28 -2.43 -0.52
CA SER A 251 -7.76 -3.44 -1.45
C SER A 251 -6.62 -2.81 -2.26
N GLY A 252 -5.41 -3.02 -1.76
CA GLY A 252 -4.19 -2.38 -2.19
C GLY A 252 -3.22 -2.27 -1.02
N ASP A 253 -1.95 -1.97 -1.34
CA ASP A 253 -0.91 -1.78 -0.33
C ASP A 253 -1.10 -0.48 0.45
N VAL A 254 -0.68 -0.48 1.71
CA VAL A 254 -0.58 0.67 2.59
C VAL A 254 0.88 0.96 2.85
N LEU A 255 1.33 2.16 2.47
CA LEU A 255 2.70 2.63 2.64
C LEU A 255 2.67 3.89 3.51
N LEU A 256 3.19 3.82 4.73
CA LEU A 256 3.18 4.93 5.69
C LEU A 256 4.39 5.85 5.49
N GLY A 257 5.60 5.27 5.42
CA GLY A 257 6.76 5.95 4.86
C GLY A 257 7.78 6.36 5.91
N GLY A 258 7.95 7.66 6.17
CA GLY A 258 9.02 8.13 7.06
C GLY A 258 8.47 8.92 8.22
N GLY A 259 8.51 8.39 9.43
CA GLY A 259 7.69 8.93 10.51
C GLY A 259 7.65 7.98 11.69
N ASN A 260 7.09 8.41 12.80
CA ASN A 260 6.57 7.44 13.76
C ASN A 260 5.07 7.31 13.48
N ASP A 261 4.73 6.40 12.58
CA ASP A 261 3.41 6.33 11.97
C ASP A 261 2.46 5.45 12.80
N THR A 262 1.16 5.62 12.56
CA THR A 262 0.12 4.87 13.27
C THR A 262 -0.94 4.35 12.30
N LEU A 263 -1.00 3.03 12.14
CA LEU A 263 -2.09 2.32 11.49
C LEU A 263 -2.99 1.66 12.55
N LEU A 264 -4.26 2.03 12.57
CA LEU A 264 -5.32 1.45 13.39
C LEU A 264 -6.34 0.72 12.51
N GLY A 265 -6.08 -0.54 12.21
CA GLY A 265 -6.93 -1.40 11.36
C GLY A 265 -8.03 -2.18 12.09
N GLU A 266 -8.15 -2.06 13.43
CA GLU A 266 -8.85 -3.02 14.32
C GLU A 266 -10.12 -3.71 13.77
N ALA A 267 -11.06 -2.95 13.19
CA ALA A 267 -12.32 -3.49 12.67
C ALA A 267 -12.39 -3.56 11.13
N GLY A 268 -11.38 -3.05 10.45
CA GLY A 268 -11.26 -3.04 9.00
C GLY A 268 -10.43 -4.21 8.47
N GLU A 269 -10.40 -4.34 7.15
CA GLU A 269 -9.58 -5.31 6.44
C GLU A 269 -8.65 -4.59 5.45
N ILE A 270 -7.41 -5.06 5.34
CA ILE A 270 -6.44 -4.61 4.36
C ILE A 270 -6.02 -5.81 3.51
N HIS A 271 -6.23 -5.72 2.20
CA HIS A 271 -5.86 -6.77 1.25
C HIS A 271 -4.71 -6.26 0.41
N GLY A 272 -3.48 -6.40 0.93
CA GLY A 272 -2.25 -5.91 0.33
C GLY A 272 -1.07 -6.01 1.31
N LEU A 273 0.07 -5.45 0.93
CA LEU A 273 1.19 -5.24 1.83
C LEU A 273 0.93 -4.03 2.74
N ILE A 274 1.31 -4.14 4.02
CA ILE A 274 1.44 -3.02 4.94
C ILE A 274 2.93 -2.75 5.16
N ASP A 275 3.38 -1.52 4.89
CA ASP A 275 4.77 -1.09 5.08
C ASP A 275 4.81 0.18 5.95
N GLY A 276 5.36 0.06 7.16
CA GLY A 276 5.58 1.17 8.09
C GLY A 276 6.68 2.10 7.61
N GLY A 277 7.76 1.53 7.06
CA GLY A 277 8.86 2.28 6.47
C GLY A 277 9.98 2.58 7.48
N THR A 278 10.14 3.82 7.93
CA THR A 278 11.20 4.18 8.89
C THR A 278 10.67 4.99 10.06
N GLY A 279 11.17 4.70 11.25
CA GLY A 279 10.79 5.32 12.51
C GLY A 279 10.09 4.29 13.39
N ASP A 280 9.66 4.70 14.59
CA ASP A 280 9.06 3.77 15.55
C ASP A 280 7.53 3.73 15.31
N ASP A 281 7.06 2.71 14.60
CA ASP A 281 5.68 2.64 14.10
C ASP A 281 4.73 1.87 15.01
N VAL A 282 3.45 2.19 14.96
CA VAL A 282 2.37 1.42 15.58
C VAL A 282 1.46 0.87 14.49
N ILE A 283 1.49 -0.44 14.29
CA ILE A 283 0.77 -1.12 13.23
C ILE A 283 -0.19 -2.14 13.83
N HIS A 284 -1.49 -1.83 13.79
CA HIS A 284 -2.55 -2.79 14.03
C HIS A 284 -3.20 -3.09 12.69
N SER A 285 -2.92 -4.24 12.07
CA SER A 285 -3.37 -4.50 10.69
C SER A 285 -4.86 -4.86 10.60
N GLY A 286 -5.39 -5.53 11.61
CA GLY A 286 -6.84 -5.62 11.85
C GLY A 286 -7.42 -7.01 11.59
N LEU A 287 -8.29 -7.10 10.60
CA LEU A 287 -8.88 -8.35 10.12
C LEU A 287 -8.21 -8.77 8.79
N ALA A 288 -8.30 -10.07 8.47
CA ALA A 288 -7.74 -10.73 7.29
C ALA A 288 -6.30 -11.22 7.50
N ASP A 289 -5.76 -11.93 6.52
CA ASP A 289 -4.39 -12.45 6.57
C ASP A 289 -3.45 -11.35 6.05
N ASP A 290 -2.66 -10.77 6.95
CA ASP A 290 -1.85 -9.58 6.65
C ASP A 290 -0.37 -9.93 6.37
N MET A 291 0.23 -9.21 5.42
CA MET A 291 1.68 -9.17 5.21
C MET A 291 2.19 -7.81 5.69
N ILE A 292 3.04 -7.81 6.72
CA ILE A 292 3.44 -6.60 7.42
C ILE A 292 4.96 -6.46 7.40
N ILE A 293 5.44 -5.32 6.91
CA ILE A 293 6.82 -4.85 7.07
C ILE A 293 6.76 -3.67 8.04
N GLY A 294 7.28 -3.85 9.27
CA GLY A 294 7.44 -2.73 10.21
C GLY A 294 8.44 -1.73 9.65
N GLY A 295 9.58 -2.24 9.17
CA GLY A 295 10.64 -1.44 8.58
C GLY A 295 11.71 -1.12 9.62
N ALA A 296 12.31 0.06 9.53
CA ALA A 296 13.44 0.43 10.38
C ALA A 296 12.98 1.24 11.60
N GLY A 297 13.08 0.67 12.79
CA GLY A 297 12.74 1.37 14.03
C GLY A 297 12.49 0.37 15.14
N ALA A 298 11.85 0.81 16.22
CA ALA A 298 11.33 -0.07 17.24
C ALA A 298 9.80 -0.11 17.15
N ASP A 299 9.27 -1.10 16.43
CA ASP A 299 7.85 -1.10 16.03
C ASP A 299 6.94 -1.87 16.99
N GLU A 300 5.68 -1.45 17.10
CA GLU A 300 4.61 -2.21 17.73
C GLU A 300 3.70 -2.81 16.65
N ILE A 301 3.82 -4.12 16.41
CA ILE A 301 3.13 -4.82 15.32
C ILE A 301 2.12 -5.82 15.90
N TRP A 302 0.83 -5.59 15.60
CA TRP A 302 -0.28 -6.47 15.95
C TRP A 302 -1.00 -6.92 14.67
N GLY A 303 -0.90 -8.22 14.33
CA GLY A 303 -1.58 -8.78 13.15
C GLY A 303 -3.10 -8.83 13.34
N GLY A 304 -3.53 -9.23 14.53
CA GLY A 304 -4.95 -9.23 14.89
C GLY A 304 -5.63 -10.53 14.50
N ALA A 305 -6.60 -10.48 13.58
CA ALA A 305 -7.41 -11.64 13.23
C ALA A 305 -7.12 -12.14 11.82
N GLY A 306 -6.36 -13.21 11.72
CA GLY A 306 -6.02 -13.83 10.45
C GLY A 306 -4.91 -14.86 10.65
N ASN A 307 -4.20 -15.12 9.58
CA ASN A 307 -2.89 -15.76 9.59
C ASN A 307 -1.85 -14.76 9.08
N ASP A 308 -1.27 -14.01 10.01
CA ASP A 308 -0.50 -12.81 9.75
C ASP A 308 1.00 -13.12 9.65
N THR A 309 1.71 -12.36 8.82
CA THR A 309 3.13 -12.54 8.54
C THR A 309 3.88 -11.24 8.77
N ALA A 310 4.84 -11.25 9.69
CA ALA A 310 5.82 -10.19 9.79
C ALA A 310 7.02 -10.51 8.88
N SER A 311 7.33 -9.61 7.96
CA SER A 311 8.41 -9.77 6.99
C SER A 311 9.55 -8.80 7.25
N TYR A 312 10.76 -9.34 7.24
CA TYR A 312 12.01 -8.61 7.38
C TYR A 312 12.87 -8.69 6.10
N GLU A 313 12.28 -9.06 4.96
CA GLU A 313 12.97 -9.25 3.69
C GLU A 313 13.77 -8.00 3.25
N GLY A 314 13.28 -6.82 3.64
CA GLY A 314 13.91 -5.52 3.37
C GLY A 314 15.16 -5.21 4.20
N SER A 315 15.44 -5.96 5.28
CA SER A 315 16.52 -5.59 6.20
C SER A 315 17.91 -5.69 5.57
N ALA A 316 18.73 -4.67 5.83
CA ALA A 316 20.09 -4.61 5.31
C ALA A 316 21.05 -5.56 6.05
N ASP A 317 20.71 -5.90 7.29
CA ASP A 317 21.37 -6.83 8.20
C ASP A 317 20.50 -8.08 8.41
N GLY A 318 21.05 -9.13 9.04
CA GLY A 318 20.23 -10.24 9.53
C GLY A 318 19.35 -9.82 10.68
N VAL A 319 18.26 -10.54 10.91
CA VAL A 319 17.30 -10.29 11.98
C VAL A 319 17.28 -11.39 13.02
N ARG A 320 16.81 -11.04 14.22
CA ARG A 320 16.59 -11.99 15.30
C ARG A 320 15.22 -11.75 15.91
N VAL A 321 14.32 -12.70 15.68
CA VAL A 321 12.90 -12.54 15.98
C VAL A 321 12.37 -13.80 16.65
N SER A 322 11.51 -13.63 17.65
CA SER A 322 10.83 -14.75 18.30
C SER A 322 9.36 -14.43 18.54
N LEU A 323 8.47 -15.19 17.89
CA LEU A 323 7.03 -15.15 18.13
C LEU A 323 6.69 -15.63 19.55
N ASN A 324 7.41 -16.62 20.08
CA ASN A 324 7.23 -17.09 21.46
C ASN A 324 7.54 -15.99 22.50
N ARG A 325 8.48 -15.09 22.20
CA ARG A 325 8.79 -13.93 23.04
C ARG A 325 7.91 -12.71 22.70
N GLY A 326 7.36 -12.66 21.48
CA GLY A 326 6.68 -11.50 20.92
C GLY A 326 7.63 -10.32 20.72
N ALA A 327 8.87 -10.56 20.27
CA ALA A 327 9.86 -9.49 20.13
C ALA A 327 10.98 -9.80 19.11
N GLY A 328 11.49 -8.74 18.48
CA GLY A 328 12.75 -8.70 17.75
C GLY A 328 13.86 -7.99 18.54
N TRP A 329 15.13 -8.17 18.16
CA TRP A 329 16.25 -7.47 18.84
C TRP A 329 17.53 -7.28 18.00
N TYR A 330 17.49 -7.46 16.69
CA TYR A 330 18.64 -7.27 15.80
C TYR A 330 18.19 -7.01 14.36
N GLY A 331 19.00 -6.27 13.59
CA GLY A 331 18.63 -5.79 12.25
C GLY A 331 17.49 -4.79 12.34
N ASP A 332 16.61 -4.81 11.35
CA ASP A 332 15.38 -3.99 11.34
C ASP A 332 14.43 -4.39 12.46
N ALA A 333 14.49 -5.64 12.94
CA ALA A 333 13.68 -6.10 14.06
C ALA A 333 14.10 -5.54 15.44
N ALA A 334 15.05 -4.62 15.50
CA ALA A 334 15.73 -4.23 16.74
C ALA A 334 14.88 -3.29 17.62
N GLY A 335 14.00 -3.87 18.42
CA GLY A 335 13.14 -3.12 19.33
C GLY A 335 11.68 -3.53 19.21
N ASP A 336 11.35 -4.22 18.11
CA ASP A 336 10.01 -4.64 17.77
C ASP A 336 9.33 -5.43 18.87
N THR A 337 8.03 -5.20 18.99
CA THR A 337 7.10 -6.03 19.74
C THR A 337 6.05 -6.58 18.80
N LEU A 338 5.85 -7.90 18.86
CA LEU A 338 4.96 -8.63 17.97
C LEU A 338 3.84 -9.29 18.78
N ARG A 339 2.60 -9.11 18.35
CA ARG A 339 1.41 -9.77 18.91
C ARG A 339 0.53 -10.28 17.79
N ASP A 340 -0.10 -11.43 18.02
CA ASP A 340 -1.04 -12.03 17.06
C ASP A 340 -0.42 -12.08 15.66
N ILE A 341 0.81 -12.62 15.58
CA ILE A 341 1.55 -12.89 14.35
C ILE A 341 1.85 -14.40 14.32
N GLU A 342 1.48 -15.04 13.22
CA GLU A 342 1.63 -16.48 13.04
C GLU A 342 2.92 -16.85 12.29
N ASN A 343 3.45 -15.96 11.45
CA ASN A 343 4.51 -16.29 10.49
C ASN A 343 5.62 -15.25 10.45
N LEU A 344 6.82 -15.69 10.05
CA LEU A 344 7.99 -14.83 9.89
C LEU A 344 8.67 -15.09 8.54
N ILE A 345 9.07 -14.00 7.88
CA ILE A 345 9.98 -14.03 6.74
C ILE A 345 11.26 -13.29 7.13
N GLY A 346 12.40 -13.95 6.95
CA GLY A 346 13.74 -13.42 7.17
C GLY A 346 14.18 -12.40 6.10
N SER A 347 15.38 -11.90 6.29
CA SER A 347 16.11 -11.04 5.38
C SER A 347 16.90 -11.86 4.33
N ALA A 348 17.73 -11.18 3.54
CA ALA A 348 18.73 -11.85 2.69
C ALA A 348 20.09 -12.01 3.39
N ARG A 349 20.10 -12.14 4.72
CA ARG A 349 21.28 -12.20 5.60
C ARG A 349 21.02 -13.27 6.67
N GLN A 350 22.07 -13.58 7.45
CA GLN A 350 21.99 -14.60 8.49
C GLN A 350 20.97 -14.25 9.59
N ASP A 351 19.87 -14.99 9.60
CA ASP A 351 18.73 -14.77 10.45
C ASP A 351 18.62 -15.79 11.58
N HIS A 352 17.89 -15.41 12.62
CA HIS A 352 17.47 -16.31 13.68
C HIS A 352 15.99 -16.12 13.97
N LEU A 353 15.18 -17.04 13.44
CA LEU A 353 13.73 -17.00 13.50
C LEU A 353 13.22 -18.09 14.43
N VAL A 354 12.34 -17.71 15.36
CA VAL A 354 11.75 -18.63 16.33
C VAL A 354 10.24 -18.48 16.33
N GLY A 355 9.53 -19.59 16.07
CA GLY A 355 8.08 -19.71 16.15
C GLY A 355 7.55 -19.64 17.59
N ASN A 356 6.35 -20.17 17.81
CA ASN A 356 5.68 -20.23 19.09
C ASN A 356 5.03 -21.61 19.35
N SER A 357 3.85 -21.66 19.95
CA SER A 357 3.15 -22.93 20.22
C SER A 357 2.03 -23.24 19.22
N ALA A 358 1.80 -22.34 18.26
CA ALA A 358 0.87 -22.50 17.15
C ALA A 358 1.58 -23.09 15.93
N ALA A 359 0.84 -23.41 14.87
CA ALA A 359 1.45 -23.73 13.59
C ALA A 359 2.00 -22.45 12.97
N ASN A 360 3.31 -22.42 12.70
CA ASN A 360 3.99 -21.27 12.12
C ASN A 360 4.58 -21.62 10.74
N MET A 361 4.63 -20.63 9.86
CA MET A 361 5.47 -20.64 8.67
C MET A 361 6.68 -19.74 8.90
N LEU A 362 7.88 -20.31 8.84
CA LEU A 362 9.14 -19.58 8.94
C LEU A 362 9.94 -19.77 7.65
N ASP A 363 10.30 -18.66 7.01
CA ASP A 363 11.18 -18.62 5.83
C ASP A 363 12.47 -17.87 6.19
N GLY A 364 13.63 -18.53 6.10
CA GLY A 364 14.94 -17.94 6.38
C GLY A 364 15.40 -16.98 5.29
N GLY A 365 15.02 -17.22 4.03
CA GLY A 365 15.44 -16.40 2.90
C GLY A 365 16.80 -16.80 2.32
N ASN A 366 17.81 -15.93 2.45
CA ASN A 366 19.15 -16.23 1.94
C ASN A 366 20.19 -16.04 3.05
N ALA A 367 21.32 -16.72 2.88
CA ALA A 367 22.42 -16.87 3.82
C ALA A 367 22.15 -17.97 4.87
N ASP A 368 23.11 -18.19 5.75
CA ASP A 368 23.04 -19.29 6.72
C ASP A 368 22.14 -18.93 7.90
N ASP A 369 20.98 -19.57 7.99
CA ASP A 369 19.92 -19.21 8.90
C ASP A 369 19.73 -20.23 10.04
N ILE A 370 19.12 -19.77 11.14
CA ILE A 370 18.71 -20.63 12.26
C ILE A 370 17.21 -20.50 12.45
N LEU A 371 16.49 -21.60 12.21
CA LEU A 371 15.04 -21.66 12.32
C LEU A 371 14.63 -22.63 13.44
N SER A 372 13.66 -22.23 14.26
CA SER A 372 13.09 -23.08 15.31
C SER A 372 11.58 -22.93 15.38
N GLY A 373 10.83 -23.96 14.97
CA GLY A 373 9.35 -23.98 15.04
C GLY A 373 8.81 -24.00 16.48
N LEU A 374 9.46 -24.79 17.35
CA LEU A 374 9.11 -25.07 18.75
C LEU A 374 7.96 -26.06 18.91
N SER A 375 6.72 -25.62 19.03
CA SER A 375 5.56 -26.51 19.17
C SER A 375 4.52 -26.09 18.16
N GLY A 376 3.87 -27.04 17.51
CA GLY A 376 2.99 -26.69 16.40
C GLY A 376 3.13 -27.71 15.31
N ASN A 377 2.39 -27.55 14.23
CA ASN A 377 2.73 -28.28 13.00
C ASN A 377 3.28 -27.23 12.06
N ASP A 378 4.60 -27.11 12.01
CA ASP A 378 5.25 -25.96 11.41
C ASP A 378 5.65 -26.22 9.96
N ILE A 379 5.79 -25.14 9.19
CA ILE A 379 6.36 -25.15 7.85
C ILE A 379 7.64 -24.32 7.89
N LEU A 380 8.79 -24.96 7.71
CA LEU A 380 10.10 -24.34 7.87
C LEU A 380 10.87 -24.46 6.55
N SER A 381 11.28 -23.32 5.99
CA SER A 381 12.12 -23.23 4.79
C SER A 381 13.42 -22.50 5.14
N GLY A 382 14.56 -23.16 4.96
CA GLY A 382 15.88 -22.54 5.15
C GLY A 382 16.16 -21.50 4.08
N GLY A 383 16.03 -21.91 2.81
CA GLY A 383 16.24 -21.04 1.66
C GLY A 383 17.59 -21.30 1.02
N ASN A 384 18.32 -20.26 0.62
CA ASN A 384 19.69 -20.48 0.10
C ASN A 384 20.71 -20.26 1.23
N GLY A 385 21.39 -21.30 1.70
CA GLY A 385 22.40 -21.14 2.76
C GLY A 385 22.77 -22.46 3.39
N GLU A 386 23.75 -22.48 4.31
CA GLU A 386 23.94 -23.64 5.18
C GLU A 386 23.05 -23.49 6.43
N ASP A 387 21.83 -24.02 6.37
CA ASP A 387 20.80 -23.72 7.37
C ASP A 387 20.76 -24.73 8.51
N ASN A 388 20.32 -24.27 9.68
CA ASN A 388 20.07 -25.13 10.84
C ASN A 388 18.62 -25.01 11.30
N ILE A 389 17.84 -26.02 10.94
CA ILE A 389 16.38 -26.04 11.11
C ILE A 389 15.98 -27.05 12.17
N LEU A 390 15.18 -26.59 13.13
CA LEU A 390 14.60 -27.40 14.20
C LEU A 390 13.07 -27.28 14.16
N GLY A 391 12.37 -28.35 13.82
CA GLY A 391 10.90 -28.44 13.87
C GLY A 391 10.41 -28.26 15.30
N GLY A 392 10.70 -29.25 16.14
CA GLY A 392 10.43 -29.20 17.56
C GLY A 392 9.45 -30.28 17.96
N SER A 393 8.21 -29.93 18.28
CA SER A 393 7.17 -30.91 18.62
C SER A 393 5.93 -30.68 17.77
N GLY A 394 5.30 -31.76 17.35
CA GLY A 394 4.21 -31.75 16.39
C GLY A 394 4.72 -32.20 15.03
N ASN A 395 3.86 -32.17 14.01
CA ASN A 395 4.18 -32.78 12.72
C ASN A 395 4.67 -31.69 11.77
N ASP A 396 5.98 -31.62 11.57
CA ASP A 396 6.61 -30.50 10.88
C ASP A 396 6.93 -30.82 9.42
N LEU A 397 6.83 -29.81 8.55
CA LEU A 397 7.30 -29.84 7.17
C LEU A 397 8.57 -28.99 7.07
N ILE A 398 9.69 -29.63 6.75
CA ILE A 398 11.01 -29.00 6.75
C ILE A 398 11.64 -29.11 5.35
N SER A 399 11.99 -27.96 4.77
CA SER A 399 12.86 -27.86 3.58
C SER A 399 14.13 -27.11 3.96
N GLY A 400 15.29 -27.71 3.66
CA GLY A 400 16.56 -26.99 3.71
C GLY A 400 16.72 -26.04 2.51
N ASP A 401 16.11 -26.39 1.38
CA ASP A 401 16.39 -25.80 0.07
C ASP A 401 17.89 -25.96 -0.29
N ARG A 402 18.59 -24.93 -0.80
CA ARG A 402 19.92 -25.14 -1.41
C ARG A 402 21.04 -25.07 -0.38
N HIS A 403 22.01 -25.94 -0.62
CA HIS A 403 23.35 -26.08 -0.02
C HIS A 403 23.41 -27.22 0.99
N GLN A 404 23.90 -26.99 2.21
CA GLN A 404 24.17 -28.07 3.14
C GLN A 404 23.49 -27.81 4.46
N ASP A 405 22.32 -28.41 4.60
CA ASP A 405 21.45 -28.08 5.72
C ASP A 405 21.51 -29.13 6.83
N ARG A 406 21.25 -28.65 8.03
CA ARG A 406 21.09 -29.49 9.22
C ARG A 406 19.63 -29.46 9.64
N LEU A 407 18.94 -30.56 9.35
CA LEU A 407 17.49 -30.69 9.55
C LEU A 407 17.19 -31.57 10.77
N THR A 408 16.41 -31.07 11.71
CA THR A 408 16.01 -31.79 12.92
C THR A 408 14.50 -31.70 13.04
N GLY A 409 13.79 -32.83 12.92
CA GLY A 409 12.32 -32.87 12.99
C GLY A 409 11.83 -32.68 14.42
N GLY A 410 12.35 -33.50 15.33
CA GLY A 410 12.00 -33.51 16.73
C GLY A 410 10.95 -34.58 17.05
N ASP A 411 9.97 -34.21 17.88
CA ASP A 411 8.90 -35.10 18.33
C ASP A 411 7.68 -34.99 17.39
N GLY A 412 7.45 -35.94 16.49
CA GLY A 412 6.22 -35.96 15.69
C GLY A 412 6.38 -36.74 14.41
N GLU A 413 5.34 -36.78 13.57
CA GLU A 413 5.46 -37.36 12.23
C GLU A 413 5.94 -36.28 11.27
N ASP A 414 7.25 -36.18 11.11
CA ASP A 414 7.88 -35.09 10.37
C ASP A 414 8.11 -35.44 8.90
N ILE A 415 8.10 -34.42 8.04
CA ILE A 415 8.35 -34.51 6.61
C ILE A 415 9.56 -33.66 6.25
N PHE A 416 10.61 -34.30 5.76
CA PHE A 416 11.77 -33.64 5.17
C PHE A 416 11.59 -33.59 3.65
N ALA A 417 11.27 -32.41 3.13
CA ALA A 417 10.97 -32.20 1.73
C ALA A 417 12.22 -31.78 0.94
N PHE A 418 12.38 -32.37 -0.25
CA PHE A 418 13.37 -31.99 -1.25
C PHE A 418 12.61 -31.63 -2.53
N LEU A 419 12.57 -30.34 -2.84
CA LEU A 419 11.73 -29.72 -3.85
C LEU A 419 12.47 -29.49 -5.18
N ASN A 420 13.80 -29.39 -5.13
CA ASN A 420 14.69 -29.28 -6.28
C ASN A 420 15.84 -30.28 -6.18
N ILE A 421 16.38 -30.69 -7.32
CA ILE A 421 17.54 -31.59 -7.32
C ILE A 421 18.83 -30.93 -6.82
N LEU A 422 18.81 -29.60 -6.73
CA LEU A 422 19.90 -28.80 -6.19
C LEU A 422 19.77 -28.55 -4.68
N ASP A 423 18.71 -29.05 -4.04
CA ASP A 423 18.52 -28.82 -2.60
C ASP A 423 19.65 -29.51 -1.84
N SER A 424 19.77 -30.83 -2.05
CA SER A 424 20.98 -31.57 -1.71
C SER A 424 21.90 -31.63 -2.93
N GLY A 425 22.96 -30.83 -2.91
CA GLY A 425 23.93 -30.76 -4.01
C GLY A 425 24.71 -32.07 -4.25
N PRO A 426 25.65 -32.06 -5.21
CA PRO A 426 26.35 -33.27 -5.65
C PRO A 426 26.99 -34.04 -4.50
N ALA A 427 27.12 -35.35 -4.66
CA ALA A 427 27.68 -36.20 -3.62
C ALA A 427 29.03 -35.68 -3.09
N ASN A 428 29.10 -35.47 -1.77
CA ASN A 428 30.28 -35.05 -0.98
C ASN A 428 30.59 -33.54 -0.96
N THR A 429 29.77 -32.66 -1.51
CA THR A 429 30.02 -31.21 -1.44
C THR A 429 28.98 -30.44 -0.64
N GLU A 430 27.70 -30.76 -0.80
CA GLU A 430 26.56 -29.99 -0.27
C GLU A 430 25.46 -30.98 0.14
N ARG A 431 25.72 -31.78 1.19
CA ARG A 431 24.79 -32.83 1.63
C ARG A 431 24.06 -32.48 2.90
N ASP A 432 22.74 -32.40 2.77
CA ASP A 432 21.86 -32.24 3.90
C ASP A 432 21.97 -33.41 4.87
N ASN A 433 21.74 -33.07 6.12
CA ASN A 433 21.90 -33.97 7.24
C ASN A 433 20.65 -33.89 8.10
N ILE A 434 19.74 -34.85 7.89
CA ILE A 434 18.63 -35.12 8.79
C ILE A 434 19.19 -35.80 10.06
N THR A 435 18.92 -35.23 11.23
CA THR A 435 19.72 -35.53 12.43
C THR A 435 19.06 -36.49 13.42
N ASP A 436 17.75 -36.71 13.29
CA ASP A 436 16.92 -37.46 14.23
C ASP A 436 15.83 -38.31 13.58
N PHE A 437 15.95 -38.61 12.28
CA PHE A 437 14.97 -39.40 11.53
C PHE A 437 14.55 -40.71 12.23
N THR A 438 13.26 -40.84 12.50
CA THR A 438 12.61 -41.97 13.14
C THR A 438 11.90 -42.85 12.11
N GLN A 439 12.49 -44.02 11.84
CA GLN A 439 11.94 -44.95 10.85
C GLN A 439 10.52 -45.41 11.21
N GLY A 440 9.59 -45.23 10.26
CA GLY A 440 8.18 -45.64 10.40
C GLY A 440 7.30 -44.58 11.07
N GLN A 441 7.86 -43.42 11.36
CA GLN A 441 7.16 -42.23 11.83
C GLN A 441 7.39 -41.09 10.82
N ASP A 442 8.65 -40.77 10.55
CA ASP A 442 9.02 -39.65 9.68
C ASP A 442 9.06 -40.07 8.20
N LEU A 443 8.99 -39.06 7.33
CA LEU A 443 9.00 -39.20 5.89
C LEU A 443 10.08 -38.32 5.24
N ILE A 444 10.75 -38.87 4.23
CA ILE A 444 11.52 -38.07 3.26
C ILE A 444 10.64 -37.93 2.02
N ASP A 445 10.25 -36.70 1.70
CA ASP A 445 9.44 -36.40 0.52
C ASP A 445 10.33 -35.98 -0.65
N LEU A 446 10.34 -36.81 -1.70
CA LEU A 446 11.07 -36.61 -2.95
C LEU A 446 10.12 -36.43 -4.14
N THR A 447 8.82 -36.23 -3.90
CA THR A 447 7.79 -36.26 -4.94
C THR A 447 7.96 -35.16 -5.99
N ALA A 448 8.58 -34.04 -5.62
CA ALA A 448 8.88 -32.93 -6.51
C ALA A 448 10.04 -33.24 -7.50
N LEU A 449 10.87 -34.24 -7.22
CA LEU A 449 12.05 -34.59 -8.03
C LEU A 449 11.71 -35.45 -9.26
N GLY A 450 10.44 -35.79 -9.46
CA GLY A 450 9.94 -36.49 -10.64
C GLY A 450 9.84 -38.01 -10.49
N ASP A 451 10.04 -38.74 -11.59
CA ASP A 451 9.86 -40.19 -11.64
C ASP A 451 11.07 -40.91 -11.03
N LEU A 452 11.04 -41.10 -9.70
CA LEU A 452 12.06 -41.83 -8.97
C LEU A 452 11.68 -43.29 -8.71
N PHE A 453 12.68 -44.18 -8.64
CA PHE A 453 12.47 -45.59 -8.26
C PHE A 453 13.64 -46.16 -7.47
N PHE A 454 13.36 -47.09 -6.56
CA PHE A 454 14.40 -47.76 -5.78
C PHE A 454 15.22 -48.74 -6.62
N GLY A 455 16.53 -48.52 -6.63
CA GLY A 455 17.53 -49.31 -7.32
C GLY A 455 18.08 -50.49 -6.51
N GLY A 456 19.23 -50.99 -6.98
CA GLY A 456 19.98 -52.06 -6.33
C GLY A 456 20.90 -51.56 -5.21
N THR A 457 22.10 -52.14 -5.13
CA THR A 457 23.15 -51.71 -4.17
C THR A 457 24.15 -50.71 -4.77
N ALA A 458 23.99 -50.42 -6.05
CA ALA A 458 24.77 -49.46 -6.84
C ALA A 458 23.92 -49.03 -8.05
N PHE A 459 24.19 -47.83 -8.58
CA PHE A 459 23.50 -47.32 -9.76
C PHE A 459 23.74 -48.19 -10.99
N SER A 460 22.67 -48.36 -11.77
CA SER A 460 22.64 -49.10 -13.03
C SER A 460 22.90 -48.23 -14.26
N GLY A 461 22.89 -46.90 -14.08
CA GLY A 461 22.93 -45.90 -15.17
C GLY A 461 21.53 -45.58 -15.72
N SER A 462 20.50 -45.79 -14.91
CA SER A 462 19.13 -45.40 -15.22
C SER A 462 18.81 -44.13 -14.45
N ALA A 463 18.41 -43.07 -15.14
CA ALA A 463 18.01 -41.83 -14.49
C ALA A 463 16.80 -42.04 -13.56
N GLY A 464 16.82 -41.36 -12.41
CA GLY A 464 15.82 -41.46 -11.35
C GLY A 464 16.03 -42.63 -10.38
N GLU A 465 17.17 -43.32 -10.44
CA GLU A 465 17.45 -44.45 -9.55
C GLU A 465 17.85 -43.95 -8.14
N ILE A 466 17.14 -44.39 -7.10
CA ILE A 466 17.46 -44.12 -5.69
C ILE A 466 18.23 -45.32 -5.11
N ILE A 467 19.37 -45.06 -4.47
CA ILE A 467 20.06 -46.03 -3.61
C ILE A 467 20.13 -45.51 -2.17
N TYR A 468 20.18 -46.44 -1.21
CA TYR A 468 20.48 -46.09 0.17
C TYR A 468 21.40 -47.14 0.81
N TYR A 469 22.29 -46.70 1.68
CA TYR A 469 23.23 -47.59 2.38
C TYR A 469 23.61 -47.06 3.76
N HIS A 470 24.00 -47.97 4.65
CA HIS A 470 24.55 -47.60 5.95
C HIS A 470 26.07 -47.44 5.87
N VAL A 471 26.58 -46.33 6.40
CA VAL A 471 28.02 -46.08 6.47
C VAL A 471 28.66 -47.07 7.45
N ALA A 472 29.86 -47.56 7.15
CA ALA A 472 30.60 -48.51 7.98
C ALA A 472 30.73 -48.00 9.43
N GLY A 473 30.16 -48.73 10.39
CA GLY A 473 30.02 -48.29 11.79
C GLY A 473 28.56 -48.08 12.22
N GLY A 474 27.61 -48.04 11.28
CA GLY A 474 26.17 -48.11 11.53
C GLY A 474 25.52 -46.84 12.09
N THR A 475 26.23 -45.72 12.13
CA THR A 475 25.74 -44.48 12.75
C THR A 475 25.01 -43.54 11.79
N ARG A 476 25.04 -43.81 10.48
CA ARG A 476 24.42 -42.96 9.45
C ARG A 476 23.89 -43.79 8.30
N THR A 477 22.74 -43.40 7.78
CA THR A 477 22.19 -43.87 6.50
C THR A 477 22.44 -42.76 5.48
N VAL A 478 22.86 -43.13 4.28
CA VAL A 478 23.03 -42.22 3.15
C VAL A 478 21.99 -42.60 2.11
N VAL A 479 21.31 -41.59 1.57
CA VAL A 479 20.42 -41.70 0.41
C VAL A 479 21.10 -40.94 -0.73
N GLU A 480 21.14 -41.55 -1.91
CA GLU A 480 21.79 -41.01 -3.11
C GLU A 480 20.87 -41.27 -4.31
N ILE A 481 20.82 -40.34 -5.27
CA ILE A 481 19.92 -40.37 -6.42
C ILE A 481 20.73 -40.14 -7.69
N ASP A 482 20.71 -41.07 -8.65
CA ASP A 482 21.29 -40.88 -9.98
C ASP A 482 20.23 -40.21 -10.86
N THR A 483 20.42 -38.92 -11.12
CA THR A 483 19.37 -38.07 -11.73
C THR A 483 19.43 -38.03 -13.25
N ASP A 484 20.58 -38.33 -13.85
CA ASP A 484 20.82 -38.21 -15.28
C ASP A 484 21.26 -39.53 -15.95
N GLY A 485 21.44 -40.59 -15.17
CA GLY A 485 21.81 -41.93 -15.62
C GLY A 485 23.31 -42.11 -15.85
N ASP A 486 24.17 -41.25 -15.29
CA ASP A 486 25.61 -41.30 -15.49
C ASP A 486 26.34 -42.29 -14.55
N THR A 487 25.60 -43.01 -13.69
CA THR A 487 26.07 -43.95 -12.66
C THR A 487 26.68 -43.31 -11.41
N VAL A 488 26.50 -42.00 -11.24
CA VAL A 488 26.94 -41.21 -10.08
C VAL A 488 25.72 -40.54 -9.45
N ALA A 489 25.85 -40.21 -8.16
CA ALA A 489 24.85 -39.48 -7.39
C ALA A 489 24.98 -37.96 -7.58
#